data_AF-A0A7X9HL88-F1
#
_entry.id   AF-A0A7X9HL88-F1
#
_cell.length_a   1.000
_cell.length_b   1.000
_cell.length_c   1.000
_cell.angle_alpha   90.00
_cell.angle_beta   90.00
_cell.angle_gamma   90.00
#
_symmetry.space_group_name_H-M   'P 1'
#
loop_
_entity.id
_entity.type
_entity.pdbx_description
1 polymer ?
#
loop_
_entity_poly.entity_id
_entity_poly.type
_entity_poly.pdbx_seq_one_letter_code
_entity_poly.pdbx_strand_id
1 'polypeptide(L)'
;MAEAAPDYIALGIYAGASFLLIVLLLALSRFLGRRTRGPAKDEPFEGGIRPSGPARVGERVPYYLVAVLFLVFDLEAVFIVSFALAFDALGFAGFVQIAFFIGVLLVALWYLLRAGALDWGPRAARGGEAVSKERPI
;
A
#
# COMPACT_ATOMS: atom_id res chain seq x y z
N MET A 1 -15.36 -11.50 -32.10
CA MET A 1 -14.01 -10.89 -31.93
C MET A 1 -13.84 -9.55 -32.68
N ALA A 2 -14.60 -9.24 -33.74
CA ALA A 2 -14.52 -7.96 -34.45
C ALA A 2 -15.22 -6.76 -33.78
N GLU A 3 -16.03 -7.00 -32.73
CA GLU A 3 -16.79 -5.97 -32.00
C GLU A 3 -16.05 -5.37 -30.79
N ALA A 4 -14.92 -5.98 -30.36
CA ALA A 4 -14.19 -5.52 -29.18
C ALA A 4 -13.23 -4.34 -29.46
N ALA A 5 -12.81 -4.18 -30.72
CA ALA A 5 -11.94 -3.08 -31.13
C ALA A 5 -12.51 -1.68 -30.81
N PRO A 6 -13.79 -1.36 -31.09
CA PRO A 6 -14.36 -0.07 -30.69
C PRO A 6 -14.43 0.12 -29.16
N ASP A 7 -14.56 -0.94 -28.37
CA ASP A 7 -14.65 -0.87 -26.91
C ASP A 7 -13.28 -0.51 -26.28
N TYR A 8 -12.19 -1.13 -26.74
CA TYR A 8 -10.84 -0.77 -26.32
C TYR A 8 -10.43 0.64 -26.79
N ILE A 9 -10.88 1.06 -27.98
CA ILE A 9 -10.66 2.43 -28.47
C ILE A 9 -11.40 3.43 -27.58
N ALA A 10 -12.65 3.14 -27.19
CA ALA A 10 -13.42 3.98 -26.27
C ALA A 10 -12.74 4.10 -24.90
N LEU A 11 -12.25 2.97 -24.35
CA LEU A 11 -11.48 2.97 -23.09
C LEU A 11 -10.20 3.82 -23.21
N GLY A 12 -9.47 3.69 -24.32
CA GLY A 12 -8.26 4.48 -24.58
C GLY A 12 -8.53 5.97 -24.70
N ILE A 13 -9.60 6.35 -25.41
CA ILE A 13 -10.04 7.74 -25.53
C ILE A 13 -10.44 8.31 -24.15
N TYR A 14 -11.21 7.55 -23.38
CA TYR A 14 -11.62 7.97 -22.03
C TYR A 14 -10.41 8.19 -21.12
N ALA A 15 -9.51 7.20 -21.01
CA ALA A 15 -8.30 7.31 -20.19
C ALA A 15 -7.41 8.49 -20.63
N GLY A 16 -7.24 8.67 -21.95
CA GLY A 16 -6.50 9.78 -22.52
C GLY A 16 -7.13 11.14 -22.22
N ALA A 17 -8.45 11.27 -22.35
CA ALA A 17 -9.20 12.48 -22.05
C ALA A 17 -9.12 12.83 -20.55
N SER A 18 -9.27 11.85 -19.65
CA SER A 18 -9.12 12.03 -18.21
C SER A 18 -7.71 12.50 -17.84
N PHE A 19 -6.68 11.86 -18.40
CA PHE A 19 -5.29 12.27 -18.18
C PHE A 19 -5.03 13.69 -18.70
N LEU A 20 -5.49 14.00 -19.90
CA LEU A 20 -5.35 15.32 -20.51
C LEU A 20 -6.06 16.40 -19.68
N LEU A 21 -7.24 16.11 -19.16
CA LEU A 21 -7.97 17.01 -18.26
C LEU A 21 -7.17 17.29 -16.98
N ILE A 22 -6.60 16.26 -16.34
CA ILE A 22 -5.77 16.42 -15.14
C ILE A 22 -4.57 17.32 -15.44
N VAL A 23 -3.86 17.05 -16.54
CA VAL A 23 -2.70 17.85 -16.96
C VAL A 23 -3.11 19.30 -17.26
N LEU A 24 -4.22 19.50 -17.96
CA LEU A 24 -4.75 20.83 -18.29
C LEU A 24 -5.09 21.62 -17.02
N LEU A 25 -5.78 21.00 -16.05
CA LEU A 25 -6.14 21.63 -14.79
C LEU A 25 -4.90 22.00 -13.96
N LEU A 26 -3.90 21.11 -13.89
CA LEU A 26 -2.63 21.39 -13.21
C LEU A 26 -1.86 22.52 -13.91
N ALA A 27 -1.83 22.52 -15.24
CA ALA A 27 -1.21 23.60 -16.02
C ALA A 27 -1.93 24.93 -15.78
N LEU A 28 -3.25 24.94 -15.89
CA LEU A 28 -4.06 26.14 -15.68
C LEU A 28 -3.91 26.68 -14.25
N SER A 29 -3.93 25.80 -13.24
CA SER A 29 -3.65 26.14 -11.84
C SER A 29 -2.28 26.79 -11.69
N ARG A 30 -1.26 26.27 -12.38
CA ARG A 30 0.10 26.82 -12.35
C ARG A 30 0.21 28.19 -13.06
N PHE A 31 -0.56 28.42 -14.12
CA PHE A 31 -0.51 29.69 -14.87
C PHE A 31 -1.39 30.78 -14.27
N LEU A 32 -2.60 30.44 -13.78
CA LEU A 32 -3.52 31.40 -13.16
C LEU A 32 -3.23 31.63 -11.68
N GLY A 33 -2.58 30.68 -11.00
CA GLY A 33 -2.28 30.76 -9.58
C GLY A 33 -1.21 31.79 -9.26
N ARG A 34 -1.48 32.66 -8.27
CA ARG A 34 -0.48 33.62 -7.77
C ARG A 34 0.65 32.88 -7.06
N ARG A 35 1.80 32.80 -7.71
CA ARG A 35 3.00 32.17 -7.14
C ARG A 35 3.62 33.10 -6.10
N THR A 36 3.62 32.68 -4.84
CA THR A 36 4.33 33.37 -3.76
C THR A 36 5.47 32.48 -3.32
N ARG A 37 6.71 32.97 -3.45
CA ARG A 37 7.92 32.30 -2.98
C ARG A 37 8.36 32.97 -1.68
N GLY A 38 8.69 32.18 -0.67
CA GLY A 38 9.16 32.69 0.61
C GLY A 38 9.90 31.59 1.36
N PRO A 39 10.99 31.90 2.08
CA PRO A 39 11.80 30.89 2.76
C PRO A 39 10.97 29.96 3.65
N ALA A 40 10.00 30.51 4.38
CA ALA A 40 9.11 29.74 5.25
C ALA A 40 8.11 28.82 4.51
N LYS A 41 7.86 29.02 3.21
CA LYS A 41 6.99 28.14 2.40
C LYS A 41 7.73 26.94 1.82
N ASP A 42 9.06 27.04 1.74
CA ASP A 42 9.94 26.00 1.23
C ASP A 42 10.54 25.14 2.37
N GLU A 43 10.22 25.47 3.63
CA GLU A 43 10.59 24.70 4.82
C GLU A 43 9.48 23.65 5.15
N PRO A 44 9.85 22.41 5.55
CA PRO A 44 8.89 21.41 6.04
C PRO A 44 8.05 21.94 7.21
N PHE A 45 6.76 21.60 7.22
CA PHE A 45 5.84 22.02 8.26
C PHE A 45 6.05 21.22 9.55
N GLU A 46 6.39 21.91 10.65
CA GLU A 46 6.63 21.31 11.97
C GLU A 46 5.84 22.02 13.10
N GLY A 47 4.59 22.39 12.82
CA GLY A 47 3.69 22.96 13.84
C GLY A 47 4.13 24.30 14.46
N GLY A 48 5.08 25.00 13.82
CA GLY A 48 5.63 26.27 14.28
C GLY A 48 7.09 26.22 14.75
N ILE A 49 7.71 25.03 14.76
CA ILE A 49 9.13 24.84 15.08
C ILE A 49 9.91 24.64 13.77
N ARG A 50 11.19 25.03 13.75
CA ARG A 50 12.09 24.75 12.63
C ARG A 50 12.52 23.28 12.66
N PRO A 51 12.48 22.57 11.52
CA PRO A 51 13.03 21.23 11.36
C PRO A 51 14.40 21.07 11.98
N SER A 52 14.49 20.19 12.97
CA SER A 52 15.73 19.89 13.67
C SER A 52 15.91 18.39 13.87
N GLY A 53 17.14 17.93 13.67
CA GLY A 53 17.50 16.52 13.76
C GLY A 53 17.49 15.76 12.43
N PRO A 54 17.93 14.50 12.43
CA PRO A 54 17.99 13.68 11.24
C PRO A 54 16.58 13.26 10.77
N ALA A 55 16.30 13.41 9.48
CA ALA A 55 15.04 13.02 8.84
C ALA A 55 14.75 11.50 8.82
N ARG A 56 15.63 10.69 9.41
CA ARG A 56 15.45 9.24 9.54
C ARG A 56 14.97 8.94 10.96
N VAL A 57 13.66 8.79 11.10
CA VAL A 57 13.10 8.15 12.29
C VAL A 57 13.39 6.66 12.15
N GLY A 58 14.18 6.10 13.07
CA GLY A 58 14.62 4.70 13.07
C GLY A 58 13.51 3.72 13.44
N GLU A 59 12.31 3.92 12.91
CA GLU A 59 11.18 3.04 13.19
C GLU A 59 11.27 1.79 12.32
N ARG A 60 11.15 0.61 12.96
CA ARG A 60 11.04 -0.66 12.26
C ARG A 60 9.64 -0.72 11.67
N VAL A 61 9.50 -0.25 10.44
CA VAL A 61 8.18 -0.13 9.84
C VAL A 61 7.72 -1.50 9.34
N PRO A 62 6.59 -2.06 9.85
CA PRO A 62 6.14 -3.40 9.48
C PRO A 62 5.49 -3.46 8.08
N TYR A 63 5.46 -2.36 7.31
CA TYR A 63 4.88 -2.32 5.96
C TYR A 63 5.48 -3.34 5.00
N TYR A 64 6.73 -3.77 5.21
CA TYR A 64 7.35 -4.80 4.39
C TYR A 64 6.59 -6.14 4.44
N LEU A 65 6.21 -6.59 5.64
CA LEU A 65 5.48 -7.86 5.80
C LEU A 65 4.10 -7.79 5.16
N VAL A 66 3.42 -6.64 5.30
CA VAL A 66 2.13 -6.40 4.65
C VAL A 66 2.25 -6.34 3.14
N ALA A 67 3.29 -5.72 2.60
CA ALA A 67 3.52 -5.64 1.15
C ALA A 67 3.78 -7.03 0.55
N VAL A 68 4.60 -7.86 1.21
CA VAL A 68 4.85 -9.24 0.76
C VAL A 68 3.58 -10.07 0.86
N LEU A 69 2.82 -9.95 1.96
CA LEU A 69 1.56 -10.65 2.14
C LEU A 69 0.53 -10.25 1.07
N PHE A 70 0.41 -8.95 0.78
CA PHE A 70 -0.45 -8.42 -0.28
C PHE A 70 -0.08 -8.97 -1.64
N LEU A 71 1.22 -8.99 -1.98
CA LEU A 71 1.70 -9.52 -3.26
C LEU A 71 1.34 -11.00 -3.44
N VAL A 72 1.50 -11.81 -2.39
CA VAL A 72 1.19 -13.25 -2.45
C VAL A 72 -0.31 -13.48 -2.56
N PHE A 73 -1.13 -12.76 -1.78
CA PHE A 73 -2.60 -12.86 -1.88
C PHE A 73 -3.16 -12.35 -3.20
N ASP A 74 -2.59 -11.28 -3.76
CA ASP A 74 -2.99 -10.74 -5.06
C ASP A 74 -2.72 -11.76 -6.18
N LEU A 75 -1.54 -12.40 -6.13
CA LEU A 75 -1.19 -13.48 -7.05
C LEU A 75 -2.10 -14.71 -6.89
N GLU A 76 -2.52 -15.02 -5.67
CA GLU A 76 -3.52 -16.06 -5.42
C GLU A 76 -4.88 -15.75 -6.07
N ALA A 77 -5.35 -14.50 -5.95
CA ALA A 77 -6.62 -14.09 -6.56
C ALA A 77 -6.60 -14.29 -8.08
N VAL A 78 -5.46 -14.02 -8.74
CA VAL A 78 -5.28 -14.29 -10.18
C VAL A 78 -5.45 -15.78 -10.49
N PHE A 79 -4.92 -16.69 -9.66
CA PHE A 79 -5.12 -18.13 -9.86
C PHE A 79 -6.57 -18.57 -9.64
N ILE A 80 -7.27 -18.01 -8.64
CA ILE A 80 -8.68 -18.30 -8.39
C ILE A 80 -9.52 -17.86 -9.61
N VAL A 81 -9.27 -16.66 -10.13
CA VAL A 81 -9.97 -16.16 -11.34
C VAL A 81 -9.64 -17.04 -12.56
N SER A 82 -8.37 -17.41 -12.74
CA SER A 82 -7.95 -18.26 -13.85
C SER A 82 -8.61 -19.65 -13.80
N PHE A 83 -8.72 -20.24 -12.61
CA PHE A 83 -9.47 -21.48 -12.40
C PHE A 83 -10.97 -21.29 -12.65
N ALA A 84 -11.57 -20.21 -12.16
CA ALA A 84 -12.99 -19.94 -12.36
C ALA A 84 -13.34 -19.82 -13.85
N LEU A 85 -12.46 -19.21 -14.65
CA LEU A 85 -12.61 -19.15 -16.12
C LEU A 85 -12.43 -20.51 -16.80
N ALA A 86 -11.67 -21.42 -16.21
CA ALA A 86 -11.38 -22.76 -16.75
C ALA A 86 -12.18 -23.88 -16.04
N PHE A 87 -13.20 -23.53 -15.25
CA PHE A 87 -13.92 -24.47 -14.40
C PHE A 87 -14.53 -25.63 -15.20
N ASP A 88 -15.08 -25.36 -16.38
CA ASP A 88 -15.69 -26.38 -17.25
C ASP A 88 -14.69 -27.46 -17.68
N ALA A 89 -13.40 -27.12 -17.80
CA ALA A 89 -12.35 -28.05 -18.20
C ALA A 89 -11.73 -28.82 -17.01
N LEU A 90 -11.64 -28.19 -15.84
CA LEU A 90 -10.98 -28.78 -14.66
C LEU A 90 -11.95 -29.45 -13.67
N GLY A 91 -13.21 -29.00 -13.65
CA GLY A 91 -14.28 -29.50 -12.79
C GLY A 91 -13.89 -29.58 -11.31
N PHE A 92 -14.37 -30.63 -10.65
CA PHE A 92 -14.15 -30.83 -9.21
C PHE A 92 -12.68 -31.08 -8.83
N ALA A 93 -11.89 -31.67 -9.73
CA ALA A 93 -10.47 -31.91 -9.47
C ALA A 93 -9.70 -30.58 -9.33
N GLY A 94 -9.96 -29.61 -10.21
CA GLY A 94 -9.38 -28.27 -10.09
C GLY A 94 -9.90 -27.50 -8.87
N PHE A 95 -11.17 -27.74 -8.48
CA PHE A 95 -11.72 -27.15 -7.25
C PHE A 95 -10.91 -27.58 -6.02
N VAL A 96 -10.59 -28.88 -5.91
CA VAL A 96 -9.77 -29.39 -4.80
C VAL A 96 -8.36 -28.79 -4.82
N GLN A 97 -7.76 -28.60 -6.01
CA GLN A 97 -6.44 -27.97 -6.15
C GLN A 97 -6.43 -26.51 -5.68
N ILE A 98 -7.43 -25.71 -6.09
CA ILE A 98 -7.57 -24.32 -5.65
C ILE A 98 -7.92 -24.23 -4.17
N ALA A 99 -8.79 -25.09 -3.66
CA ALA A 99 -9.11 -25.14 -2.23
C ALA A 99 -7.88 -25.47 -1.38
N PHE A 100 -7.02 -26.39 -1.85
CA PHE A 100 -5.74 -26.69 -1.21
C PHE A 100 -4.80 -25.48 -1.24
N PHE A 101 -4.69 -24.81 -2.39
CA PHE A 101 -3.86 -23.62 -2.55
C PHE A 101 -4.27 -22.50 -1.58
N ILE A 102 -5.59 -22.24 -1.46
CA ILE A 102 -6.16 -21.31 -0.48
C ILE A 102 -5.88 -21.77 0.94
N GLY A 103 -6.04 -23.06 1.24
CA GLY A 103 -5.75 -23.63 2.55
C GLY A 103 -4.32 -23.36 3.02
N VAL A 104 -3.33 -23.50 2.12
CA VAL A 104 -1.92 -23.23 2.44
C VAL A 104 -1.70 -21.76 2.82
N LEU A 105 -2.31 -20.83 2.07
CA LEU A 105 -2.16 -19.39 2.35
C LEU A 105 -2.90 -18.95 3.61
N LEU A 106 -4.06 -19.55 3.90
CA LEU A 106 -4.74 -19.35 5.18
C LEU A 106 -3.90 -19.82 6.37
N VAL A 107 -3.20 -20.96 6.26
CA VAL A 107 -2.28 -21.44 7.30
C VAL A 107 -1.09 -20.49 7.47
N ALA A 108 -0.52 -20.00 6.38
CA ALA A 108 0.57 -19.02 6.41
C ALA A 108 0.13 -17.70 7.08
N LEU A 109 -1.05 -17.19 6.71
CA LEU A 109 -1.64 -16.01 7.32
C LEU A 109 -1.93 -16.22 8.81
N TRP A 110 -2.50 -17.36 9.18
CA TRP A 110 -2.76 -17.70 10.56
C TRP A 110 -1.48 -17.73 11.40
N TYR A 111 -0.41 -18.33 10.87
CA TYR A 111 0.91 -18.31 11.51
C TYR A 111 1.42 -16.88 11.69
N LEU A 112 1.31 -16.04 10.66
CA LEU A 112 1.79 -14.65 10.68
C LEU A 112 1.02 -13.79 11.68
N LEU A 113 -0.31 -13.97 11.75
CA LEU A 113 -1.16 -13.35 12.76
C LEU A 113 -0.74 -13.77 14.17
N ARG A 114 -0.45 -15.06 14.38
CA ARG A 114 -0.02 -15.57 15.69
C ARG A 114 1.37 -15.08 16.09
N ALA A 115 2.25 -14.85 15.11
CA ALA A 115 3.59 -14.32 15.33
C ALA A 115 3.62 -12.80 15.63
N GLY A 116 2.49 -12.10 15.61
CA GLY A 116 2.43 -10.66 15.86
C GLY A 116 3.10 -9.82 14.76
N ALA A 117 3.25 -10.39 13.56
CA ALA A 117 3.85 -9.71 12.41
C ALA A 117 2.95 -8.59 11.85
N LEU A 118 1.67 -8.60 12.22
CA LEU A 118 0.67 -7.58 11.90
C LEU A 118 0.36 -6.69 13.12
N ASP A 119 1.21 -6.68 14.16
CA ASP A 119 1.01 -5.80 15.32
C ASP A 119 1.47 -4.38 15.01
N TRP A 120 0.52 -3.44 15.03
CA TRP A 120 0.74 -2.01 14.76
C TRP A 120 0.85 -1.16 16.03
N GLY A 121 0.59 -1.75 17.19
CA GLY A 121 0.57 -1.04 18.46
C GLY A 121 1.98 -0.75 18.98
N PRO A 122 2.18 0.34 19.75
CA PRO A 122 3.40 0.55 20.51
C PRO A 122 3.63 -0.69 21.37
N ARG A 123 4.70 -1.45 21.12
CA ARG A 123 5.18 -2.39 22.12
C ARG A 123 5.66 -1.52 23.26
N ALA A 124 4.82 -1.36 24.29
CA ALA A 124 5.23 -0.73 25.52
C ALA A 124 6.54 -1.38 25.92
N ALA A 125 7.63 -0.63 25.80
CA ALA A 125 8.91 -1.04 26.33
C ALA A 125 8.69 -1.17 27.83
N ARG A 126 8.36 -2.38 28.29
CA ARG A 126 8.43 -2.75 29.70
C ARG A 126 9.92 -2.81 30.03
N GLY A 127 10.45 -1.63 30.28
CA GLY A 127 11.83 -1.34 30.65
C GLY A 127 11.89 0.02 31.32
N GLY A 128 10.88 0.31 32.13
CA GLY A 128 10.84 1.46 33.04
C GLY A 128 11.21 1.02 34.44
N GLU A 129 12.40 0.47 34.63
CA GLU A 129 13.07 0.46 35.92
C GLU A 129 14.56 0.73 35.65
N ALA A 130 15.09 1.78 36.29
CA ALA A 130 16.50 2.19 36.36
C ALA A 130 16.92 3.50 35.65
N VAL A 131 16.05 4.51 35.51
CA VAL A 131 16.52 5.91 35.41
C VAL A 131 15.63 6.83 36.27
N SER A 132 15.51 6.48 37.55
CA SER A 132 15.12 7.42 38.62
C SER A 132 15.99 7.15 39.84
N LYS A 133 17.29 7.13 39.62
CA LYS A 133 18.26 7.24 40.70
C LYS A 133 19.45 8.01 40.16
N GLU A 134 19.79 9.05 40.91
CA GLU A 134 20.96 9.92 40.78
C GLU A 134 20.81 11.14 39.86
N ARG A 135 20.27 12.21 40.45
CA ARG A 135 21.12 13.34 40.89
C ARG A 135 20.41 14.19 41.95
N PRO A 136 20.85 14.18 43.22
CA PRO A 136 20.77 15.38 44.05
C PRO A 136 21.82 16.40 43.56
N ILE A 137 21.62 17.66 43.99
CA ILE A 137 22.32 18.93 43.69
C ILE A 137 22.04 19.59 42.33
#